data_AF-H3DC00-F1
#
_entry.id   AF-H3DC00-F1
#
_cell.length_a   1.000
_cell.length_b   1.000
_cell.length_c   1.000
_cell.angle_alpha   90.00
_cell.angle_beta   90.00
_cell.angle_gamma   90.00
#
_symmetry.space_group_name_H-M   'P 1'
#
loop_
_entity.id
_entity.type
_entity.pdbx_description
1 polymer ?
#
loop_
_entity_poly.entity_id
_entity_poly.type
_entity_poly.pdbx_seq_one_letter_code
_entity_poly.pdbx_strand_id
1 'polypeptide(L)'
;MIYTVVVLYLNLLIVHVAVTFDYNKPKWPVPYRRFDRRPDVDSFCEAIYPFCPTGDRDGRIPDLRDSDVISVYRLQTPVWEFKYGNLLGKMNIMHDAIGFSSSETGANFTMEWYELFQLGNCTFPHLRPDVYAPFWCNQGAACFFEGIDDLHWSQNGTLEKIGEITGKQFNEMARWVQNDNQTGIYYETWTVRSDPGPNATVWFESYDCSQFVHRTYRKLSQLGAKLSSRTQTNYTKIYLYSGEPAFLGNDSSIFGQPAL
;
A
#
# COMPACT_ATOMS: atom_id res chain seq x y z
N MET A 1 65.79 35.73 8.75
CA MET A 1 65.19 34.57 9.43
C MET A 1 63.92 34.98 10.18
N ILE A 2 62.93 35.58 9.52
CA ILE A 2 61.61 35.91 10.11
C ILE A 2 60.58 36.02 8.97
N TYR A 3 60.33 34.95 8.19
CA TYR A 3 59.24 34.95 7.18
C TYR A 3 58.68 33.53 6.92
N THR A 4 58.62 32.69 7.96
CA THR A 4 58.15 31.29 7.80
C THR A 4 57.29 30.78 8.96
N VAL A 5 56.63 31.68 9.72
CA VAL A 5 55.79 31.26 10.86
C VAL A 5 54.34 31.76 10.81
N VAL A 6 53.95 32.62 9.86
CA VAL A 6 52.60 33.21 9.86
C VAL A 6 51.60 32.52 8.90
N VAL A 7 52.04 31.58 8.05
CA VAL A 7 51.14 30.94 7.06
C VAL A 7 50.53 29.61 7.54
N LEU A 8 50.88 29.13 8.74
CA LEU A 8 50.35 27.87 9.25
C LEU A 8 49.11 27.99 10.17
N TYR A 9 48.68 29.21 10.51
CA TYR A 9 47.55 29.41 11.44
C TYR A 9 46.20 29.74 10.78
N LEU A 10 46.15 29.96 9.46
CA LEU A 10 44.89 30.26 8.76
C LEU A 10 44.29 29.09 7.96
N ASN A 11 44.95 27.93 7.90
CA ASN A 11 44.42 26.74 7.23
C ASN A 11 43.86 25.67 8.19
N LEU A 12 43.81 25.97 9.49
CA LEU A 12 43.25 25.07 10.52
C LEU A 12 41.85 25.46 11.01
N LEU A 13 41.19 26.42 10.33
CA LEU A 13 39.85 26.92 10.69
C LEU A 13 38.76 26.60 9.65
N ILE A 14 39.05 25.79 8.62
CA ILE A 14 38.08 25.44 7.56
C ILE A 14 37.69 23.95 7.56
N VAL A 15 38.23 23.15 8.46
CA VAL A 15 37.79 21.76 8.63
C VAL A 15 37.40 21.65 10.08
N HIS A 16 36.13 21.86 10.41
CA HIS A 16 35.40 21.33 11.60
C HIS A 16 33.92 21.80 11.57
N VAL A 17 33.32 21.99 10.39
CA VAL A 17 31.90 21.62 10.24
C VAL A 17 31.92 20.11 10.01
N ALA A 18 32.14 19.37 11.10
CA ALA A 18 31.78 17.98 11.14
C ALA A 18 30.25 17.96 10.97
N VAL A 19 29.79 17.81 9.74
CA VAL A 19 28.48 17.22 9.50
C VAL A 19 28.61 15.81 10.03
N THR A 20 28.30 15.64 11.32
CA THR A 20 27.99 14.33 11.86
C THR A 20 26.74 13.88 11.11
N PHE A 21 26.95 13.16 10.01
CA PHE A 21 25.93 12.31 9.44
C PHE A 21 25.64 11.27 10.50
N ASP A 22 24.60 11.53 11.28
CA ASP A 22 24.07 10.62 12.28
C ASP A 22 23.42 9.44 11.54
N TYR A 23 24.26 8.47 11.16
CA TYR A 23 23.86 7.26 10.44
C TYR A 23 22.88 6.39 11.24
N ASN A 24 22.63 6.71 12.51
CA ASN A 24 21.74 5.98 13.41
C ASN A 24 20.37 6.64 13.61
N LYS A 25 20.07 7.76 12.94
CA LYS A 25 18.72 8.34 12.98
C LYS A 25 17.80 7.63 11.98
N PRO A 26 16.61 7.18 12.40
CA PRO A 26 15.61 6.67 11.47
C PRO A 26 15.35 7.73 10.39
N LYS A 27 15.41 7.33 9.11
CA LYS A 27 14.90 8.17 8.03
C LYS A 27 13.38 8.07 8.06
N TRP A 28 12.73 9.22 8.22
CA TRP A 28 11.27 9.33 8.16
C TRP A 28 10.81 9.54 6.70
N PRO A 29 9.69 8.94 6.28
CA PRO A 29 8.93 7.90 6.99
C PRO A 29 9.69 6.56 7.06
N VAL A 30 9.40 5.73 8.06
CA VAL A 30 9.92 4.37 8.12
C VAL A 30 9.41 3.60 6.89
N PRO A 31 10.29 2.99 6.09
CA PRO A 31 9.87 2.30 4.87
C PRO A 31 9.10 1.03 5.22
N TYR A 32 8.03 0.77 4.46
CA TYR A 32 7.32 -0.51 4.52
C TYR A 32 8.28 -1.67 4.24
N ARG A 33 8.32 -2.65 5.14
CA ARG A 33 9.22 -3.80 5.03
C ARG A 33 8.63 -4.81 4.05
N ARG A 34 9.40 -5.15 3.01
CA ARG A 34 9.08 -6.23 2.09
C ARG A 34 9.77 -7.54 2.48
N PHE A 35 9.24 -8.63 1.95
CA PHE A 35 9.70 -10.00 2.18
C PHE A 35 10.04 -10.67 0.86
N ASP A 36 10.83 -11.75 0.91
CA ASP A 36 11.21 -12.50 -0.28
C ASP A 36 10.05 -13.35 -0.84
N ARG A 37 9.10 -13.73 0.02
CA ARG A 37 7.90 -14.50 -0.34
C ARG A 37 6.78 -14.29 0.67
N ARG A 38 5.55 -14.56 0.24
CA ARG A 38 4.37 -14.67 1.13
C ARG A 38 4.41 -16.02 1.87
N PRO A 39 4.28 -16.03 3.21
CA PRO A 39 4.09 -17.26 3.96
C PRO A 39 2.66 -17.78 3.79
N ASP A 40 2.49 -19.08 3.95
CA ASP A 40 1.15 -19.68 4.02
C ASP A 40 0.37 -19.10 5.22
N VAL A 41 -0.95 -19.13 5.09
CA VAL A 41 -1.87 -18.67 6.13
C VAL A 41 -1.85 -19.65 7.29
N ASP A 42 -1.70 -19.13 8.51
CA ASP A 42 -1.84 -19.92 9.73
C ASP A 42 -3.30 -20.36 9.91
N SER A 43 -3.53 -21.61 10.33
CA SER A 43 -4.87 -22.17 10.52
C SER A 43 -5.74 -21.43 11.53
N PHE A 44 -5.14 -20.63 12.42
CA PHE A 44 -5.88 -19.75 13.33
C PHE A 44 -6.59 -18.61 12.59
N CYS A 45 -6.05 -18.16 11.45
CA CYS A 45 -6.60 -17.06 10.68
C CYS A 45 -7.71 -17.56 9.75
N GLU A 46 -8.96 -17.42 10.17
CA GLU A 46 -10.14 -17.77 9.38
C GLU A 46 -10.95 -16.53 9.00
N ALA A 47 -11.39 -16.45 7.74
CA ALA A 47 -12.21 -15.35 7.24
C ALA A 47 -13.69 -15.74 7.25
N ILE A 48 -14.55 -14.86 7.76
CA ILE A 48 -16.01 -15.07 7.71
C ILE A 48 -16.50 -14.93 6.25
N TYR A 49 -15.94 -13.97 5.53
CA TYR A 49 -16.16 -13.79 4.10
C TYR A 49 -14.87 -14.18 3.36
N PRO A 50 -14.94 -15.09 2.36
CA PRO A 50 -13.76 -15.53 1.64
C PRO A 50 -13.08 -14.37 0.92
N PHE A 51 -11.76 -14.32 1.00
CA PHE A 51 -10.95 -13.42 0.19
C PHE A 51 -11.04 -13.80 -1.29
N CYS A 52 -11.27 -12.80 -2.13
CA CYS A 52 -11.25 -12.90 -3.60
C CYS A 52 -12.08 -14.07 -4.17
N PRO A 53 -13.39 -14.18 -3.84
CA PRO A 53 -14.18 -15.38 -4.12
C PRO A 53 -14.35 -15.71 -5.61
N THR A 54 -14.29 -14.69 -6.48
CA THR A 54 -14.44 -14.81 -7.93
C THR A 54 -13.12 -14.59 -8.68
N GLY A 55 -12.01 -14.40 -7.96
CA GLY A 55 -10.70 -14.29 -8.59
C GLY A 55 -10.13 -15.61 -9.04
N ASP A 56 -9.09 -15.55 -9.85
CA ASP A 56 -8.33 -16.75 -10.20
C ASP A 56 -7.73 -17.38 -8.94
N ARG A 57 -7.93 -18.69 -8.78
CA ARG A 57 -7.50 -19.43 -7.58
C ARG A 57 -5.99 -19.38 -7.34
N ASP A 58 -5.20 -19.29 -8.41
CA ASP A 58 -3.75 -19.20 -8.35
C ASP A 58 -3.28 -17.73 -8.47
N GLY A 59 -4.22 -16.78 -8.39
CA GLY A 59 -3.97 -15.35 -8.53
C GLY A 59 -3.49 -14.94 -9.92
N ARG A 60 -3.72 -15.75 -10.95
CA ARG A 60 -3.24 -15.47 -12.32
C ARG A 60 -3.98 -14.27 -12.92
N ILE A 61 -3.23 -13.44 -13.61
CA ILE A 61 -3.76 -12.34 -14.43
C ILE A 61 -3.59 -12.77 -15.89
N PRO A 62 -4.63 -12.70 -16.74
CA PRO A 62 -4.55 -13.15 -18.12
C PRO A 62 -3.58 -12.29 -18.93
N ASP A 63 -2.87 -12.90 -19.88
CA ASP A 63 -2.10 -12.16 -20.87
C ASP A 63 -3.05 -11.59 -21.95
N LEU A 64 -2.88 -10.32 -22.27
CA LEU A 64 -3.59 -9.64 -23.36
C LEU A 64 -2.69 -9.50 -24.58
N ARG A 65 -3.26 -9.33 -25.78
CA ARG A 65 -2.45 -9.08 -26.98
C ARG A 65 -1.73 -7.75 -26.86
N ASP A 66 -0.44 -7.71 -27.20
CA ASP A 66 0.38 -6.52 -27.04
C ASP A 66 -0.18 -5.27 -27.75
N SER A 67 -0.87 -5.47 -28.88
CA SER A 67 -1.52 -4.43 -29.69
C SER A 67 -2.86 -3.94 -29.17
N ASP A 68 -3.46 -4.64 -28.20
CA ASP A 68 -4.79 -4.31 -27.69
C ASP A 68 -4.78 -2.93 -27.01
N VAL A 69 -5.92 -2.26 -27.04
CA VAL A 69 -6.16 -0.99 -26.35
C VAL A 69 -7.00 -1.27 -25.11
N ILE A 70 -6.40 -1.08 -23.94
CA ILE A 70 -7.01 -1.37 -22.65
C ILE A 70 -7.43 -0.05 -22.00
N SER A 71 -8.74 0.14 -21.82
CA SER A 71 -9.27 1.25 -21.04
C SER A 71 -8.98 1.03 -19.55
N VAL A 72 -8.47 2.05 -18.87
CA VAL A 72 -8.18 2.01 -17.43
C VAL A 72 -9.20 2.86 -16.69
N TYR A 73 -9.79 2.31 -15.63
CA TYR A 73 -10.83 2.93 -14.84
C TYR A 73 -10.39 3.13 -13.40
N ARG A 74 -10.68 4.29 -12.84
CA ARG A 74 -10.70 4.53 -11.40
C ARG A 74 -12.02 3.99 -10.87
N LEU A 75 -11.92 3.12 -9.87
CA LEU A 75 -13.06 2.54 -9.17
C LEU A 75 -12.95 2.92 -7.69
N GLN A 76 -14.03 3.46 -7.13
CA GLN A 76 -14.11 3.80 -5.72
C GLN A 76 -15.55 3.57 -5.24
N THR A 77 -15.73 2.99 -4.06
CA THR A 77 -17.06 2.71 -3.49
C THR A 77 -17.00 2.71 -1.97
N PRO A 78 -18.09 2.95 -1.22
CA PRO A 78 -18.06 2.89 0.25
C PRO A 78 -17.60 1.52 0.77
N VAL A 79 -16.75 1.51 1.80
CA VAL A 79 -16.37 0.23 2.44
C VAL A 79 -17.60 -0.42 3.08
N TRP A 80 -17.64 -1.76 3.10
CA TRP A 80 -18.70 -2.57 3.73
C TRP A 80 -20.14 -2.19 3.32
N GLU A 81 -20.33 -1.76 2.07
CA GLU A 81 -21.65 -1.43 1.52
C GLU A 81 -22.65 -2.59 1.69
N PHE A 82 -22.19 -3.83 1.51
CA PHE A 82 -23.01 -5.04 1.69
C PHE A 82 -23.62 -5.18 3.10
N LYS A 83 -23.01 -4.55 4.12
CA LYS A 83 -23.44 -4.64 5.53
C LYS A 83 -24.12 -3.37 6.02
N TYR A 84 -23.64 -2.21 5.61
CA TYR A 84 -24.08 -0.91 6.13
C TYR A 84 -24.69 0.03 5.07
N GLY A 85 -24.84 -0.44 3.83
CA GLY A 85 -25.24 0.39 2.69
C GLY A 85 -24.29 1.58 2.53
N ASN A 86 -24.84 2.72 2.09
CA ASN A 86 -24.08 3.96 1.89
C ASN A 86 -23.81 4.76 3.19
N LEU A 87 -23.79 4.13 4.36
CA LEU A 87 -23.51 4.86 5.61
C LEU A 87 -22.05 5.35 5.65
N LEU A 88 -21.11 4.48 5.31
CA LEU A 88 -19.67 4.78 5.37
C LEU A 88 -19.23 5.73 4.24
N GLY A 89 -19.94 5.73 3.11
CA GLY A 89 -19.74 6.69 2.02
C GLY A 89 -20.10 8.12 2.42
N LYS A 90 -21.14 8.31 3.26
CA LYS A 90 -21.46 9.63 3.84
C LYS A 90 -20.36 10.18 4.76
N MET A 91 -19.49 9.30 5.27
CA MET A 91 -18.30 9.67 6.06
C MET A 91 -17.01 9.65 5.22
N ASN A 92 -17.12 9.44 3.90
CA ASN A 92 -16.00 9.31 2.97
C ASN A 92 -15.01 8.21 3.35
N ILE A 93 -15.49 7.08 3.87
CA ILE A 93 -14.69 5.88 4.08
C ILE A 93 -14.91 4.94 2.90
N MET A 94 -13.98 5.01 1.95
CA MET A 94 -14.07 4.41 0.62
C MET A 94 -13.04 3.30 0.43
N HIS A 95 -13.43 2.27 -0.34
CA HIS A 95 -12.57 1.26 -0.93
C HIS A 95 -12.16 1.69 -2.34
N ASP A 96 -10.92 1.41 -2.71
CA ASP A 96 -10.31 1.82 -3.98
C ASP A 96 -9.87 0.60 -4.80
N ALA A 97 -10.15 0.64 -6.10
CA ALA A 97 -9.81 -0.41 -7.05
C ALA A 97 -9.46 0.18 -8.44
N ILE A 98 -8.99 -0.68 -9.34
CA ILE A 98 -8.69 -0.32 -10.73
C ILE A 98 -9.47 -1.25 -11.65
N GLY A 99 -10.20 -0.67 -12.60
CA GLY A 99 -10.86 -1.40 -13.67
C GLY A 99 -10.03 -1.42 -14.95
N PHE A 100 -10.13 -2.49 -15.71
CA PHE A 100 -9.55 -2.62 -17.04
C PHE A 100 -10.60 -3.12 -18.02
N SER A 101 -10.61 -2.64 -19.27
CA SER A 101 -11.47 -3.18 -20.32
C SER A 101 -10.72 -3.27 -21.64
N SER A 102 -10.71 -4.46 -22.24
CA SER A 102 -10.07 -4.79 -23.51
C SER A 102 -10.96 -4.39 -24.68
N SER A 103 -10.41 -3.63 -25.64
CA SER A 103 -11.15 -3.25 -26.84
C SER A 103 -11.24 -4.40 -27.84
N GLU A 104 -10.24 -5.28 -27.90
CA GLU A 104 -10.25 -6.44 -28.80
C GLU A 104 -11.22 -7.54 -28.36
N THR A 105 -11.28 -7.85 -27.07
CA THR A 105 -12.07 -8.98 -26.56
C THR A 105 -13.43 -8.56 -25.98
N GLY A 106 -13.58 -7.30 -25.59
CA GLY A 106 -14.73 -6.80 -24.84
C GLY A 106 -14.75 -7.23 -23.37
N ALA A 107 -13.78 -8.05 -22.93
CA ALA A 107 -13.66 -8.46 -21.54
C ALA A 107 -13.23 -7.27 -20.67
N ASN A 108 -13.75 -7.23 -19.45
CA ASN A 108 -13.34 -6.27 -18.44
C ASN A 108 -12.98 -6.97 -17.13
N PHE A 109 -12.18 -6.30 -16.32
CA PHE A 109 -11.58 -6.87 -15.13
C PHE A 109 -11.54 -5.83 -14.02
N THR A 110 -11.65 -6.29 -12.79
CA THR A 110 -11.45 -5.49 -11.59
C THR A 110 -10.21 -6.00 -10.86
N MET A 111 -9.35 -5.07 -10.45
CA MET A 111 -8.15 -5.34 -9.67
C MET A 111 -8.17 -4.54 -8.39
N GLU A 112 -8.07 -5.24 -7.27
CA GLU A 112 -8.15 -4.71 -5.92
C GLU A 112 -6.96 -5.20 -5.10
N TRP A 113 -6.75 -4.61 -3.93
CA TRP A 113 -5.83 -5.14 -2.93
C TRP A 113 -6.41 -4.90 -1.55
N TYR A 114 -6.68 -5.96 -0.79
CA TYR A 114 -7.36 -5.86 0.49
C TYR A 114 -7.02 -7.03 1.41
N GLU A 115 -7.59 -7.02 2.61
CA GLU A 115 -7.31 -7.92 3.70
C GLU A 115 -7.83 -9.34 3.43
N LEU A 116 -7.01 -10.35 3.71
CA LEU A 116 -7.46 -11.74 3.65
C LEU A 116 -8.52 -12.04 4.73
N PHE A 117 -8.38 -11.40 5.89
CA PHE A 117 -9.19 -11.68 7.09
C PHE A 117 -9.91 -10.42 7.60
N GLN A 118 -10.25 -9.49 6.71
CA GLN A 118 -10.93 -8.22 7.02
C GLN A 118 -10.10 -7.23 7.87
N LEU A 119 -10.50 -5.95 7.82
CA LEU A 119 -9.78 -4.81 8.40
C LEU A 119 -9.45 -4.94 9.89
N GLY A 120 -10.36 -5.49 10.69
CA GLY A 120 -10.17 -5.63 12.14
C GLY A 120 -8.92 -6.46 12.49
N ASN A 121 -8.74 -7.60 11.81
CA ASN A 121 -7.60 -8.50 11.99
C ASN A 121 -6.27 -7.92 11.49
N CYS A 122 -6.34 -6.94 10.58
CA CYS A 122 -5.17 -6.19 10.13
C CYS A 122 -4.82 -5.01 11.04
N THR A 123 -5.73 -4.57 11.90
CA THR A 123 -5.57 -3.38 12.73
C THR A 123 -5.21 -3.71 14.18
N PHE A 124 -5.76 -4.81 14.72
CA PHE A 124 -5.51 -5.23 16.09
C PHE A 124 -5.18 -6.73 16.15
N PRO A 125 -4.20 -7.14 16.99
CA PRO A 125 -3.84 -8.54 17.12
C PRO A 125 -4.83 -9.31 18.00
N HIS A 126 -4.74 -10.63 17.92
CA HIS A 126 -5.40 -11.57 18.82
C HIS A 126 -4.52 -11.91 20.02
N LEU A 127 -5.14 -12.11 21.17
CA LEU A 127 -4.47 -12.68 22.33
C LEU A 127 -4.74 -14.18 22.38
N ARG A 128 -3.67 -14.97 22.42
CA ARG A 128 -3.71 -16.42 22.38
C ARG A 128 -3.01 -16.98 23.62
N PRO A 129 -3.57 -17.97 24.31
CA PRO A 129 -2.96 -18.51 25.52
C PRO A 129 -1.71 -19.35 25.25
N ASP A 130 -1.50 -19.81 24.02
CA ASP A 130 -0.44 -20.71 23.59
C ASP A 130 0.81 -20.01 23.04
N VAL A 131 0.77 -18.68 22.85
CA VAL A 131 1.89 -17.86 22.40
C VAL A 131 2.06 -16.62 23.28
N TYR A 132 3.30 -16.20 23.53
CA TYR A 132 3.58 -15.06 24.41
C TYR A 132 3.27 -13.71 23.76
N ALA A 133 3.60 -13.55 22.47
CA ALA A 133 3.36 -12.32 21.74
C ALA A 133 1.92 -12.29 21.19
N PRO A 134 1.28 -11.10 21.08
CA PRO A 134 0.03 -10.94 20.37
C PRO A 134 0.14 -11.45 18.91
N PHE A 135 -0.86 -12.20 18.47
CA PHE A 135 -0.84 -12.90 17.19
C PHE A 135 -1.59 -12.14 16.11
N TRP A 136 -0.98 -11.94 14.94
CA TRP A 136 -1.55 -11.14 13.86
C TRP A 136 -2.10 -11.99 12.71
N CYS A 137 -3.30 -11.66 12.25
CA CYS A 137 -3.89 -12.15 11.00
C CYS A 137 -3.99 -10.99 10.00
N ASN A 138 -2.87 -10.33 9.74
CA ASN A 138 -2.82 -9.05 9.02
C ASN A 138 -2.37 -9.17 7.56
N GLN A 139 -2.50 -10.35 6.93
CA GLN A 139 -2.14 -10.47 5.53
C GLN A 139 -3.12 -9.69 4.64
N GLY A 140 -2.56 -8.96 3.67
CA GLY A 140 -3.30 -8.36 2.55
C GLY A 140 -2.71 -8.79 1.22
N ALA A 141 -3.53 -8.88 0.17
CA ALA A 141 -3.11 -9.37 -1.14
C ALA A 141 -3.90 -8.73 -2.28
N ALA A 142 -3.34 -8.81 -3.48
CA ALA A 142 -4.02 -8.42 -4.71
C ALA A 142 -5.10 -9.44 -5.07
N CYS A 143 -6.25 -8.95 -5.51
CA CYS A 143 -7.36 -9.73 -6.06
C CYS A 143 -7.64 -9.25 -7.47
N PHE A 144 -7.71 -10.17 -8.44
CA PHE A 144 -8.00 -9.87 -9.84
C PHE A 144 -9.10 -10.82 -10.32
N PHE A 145 -10.18 -10.26 -10.87
CA PHE A 145 -11.33 -11.03 -11.34
C PHE A 145 -11.97 -10.38 -12.57
N GLU A 146 -12.69 -11.19 -13.34
CA GLU A 146 -13.45 -10.76 -14.52
C GLU A 146 -14.74 -10.03 -14.09
N GLY A 147 -15.09 -8.98 -14.81
CA GLY A 147 -16.24 -8.14 -14.51
C GLY A 147 -15.86 -6.81 -13.86
N ILE A 148 -16.53 -5.74 -14.30
CA ILE A 148 -16.71 -4.49 -13.54
C ILE A 148 -18.19 -4.40 -13.20
N ASP A 149 -18.54 -4.42 -11.92
CA ASP A 149 -19.92 -4.24 -11.47
C ASP A 149 -20.27 -2.75 -11.48
N ASP A 150 -20.80 -2.29 -12.60
CA ASP A 150 -21.13 -0.87 -12.82
C ASP A 150 -22.00 -0.30 -11.69
N LEU A 151 -22.97 -1.06 -11.18
CA LEU A 151 -23.87 -0.57 -10.13
C LEU A 151 -23.12 -0.37 -8.82
N HIS A 152 -22.30 -1.35 -8.43
CA HIS A 152 -21.50 -1.28 -7.20
C HIS A 152 -20.55 -0.08 -7.18
N TRP A 153 -19.93 0.25 -8.31
CA TRP A 153 -18.97 1.36 -8.38
C TRP A 153 -19.60 2.72 -8.63
N SER A 154 -20.73 2.79 -9.36
CA SER A 154 -21.32 4.07 -9.79
C SER A 154 -22.44 4.58 -8.89
N GLN A 155 -23.16 3.72 -8.15
CA GLN A 155 -24.34 4.13 -7.40
C GLN A 155 -24.01 5.10 -6.25
N ASN A 156 -23.00 4.76 -5.45
CA ASN A 156 -22.59 5.51 -4.27
C ASN A 156 -21.09 5.89 -4.30
N GLY A 157 -20.46 5.75 -5.47
CA GLY A 157 -19.01 5.77 -5.61
C GLY A 157 -18.54 6.54 -6.85
N THR A 158 -17.46 6.07 -7.45
CA THR A 158 -16.91 6.59 -8.70
C THR A 158 -16.52 5.43 -9.62
N LEU A 159 -17.04 5.47 -10.84
CA LEU A 159 -16.58 4.69 -11.98
C LEU A 159 -16.19 5.68 -13.08
N GLU A 160 -14.89 5.85 -13.30
CA GLU A 160 -14.39 6.84 -14.27
C GLU A 160 -13.26 6.25 -15.12
N LYS A 161 -13.40 6.33 -16.45
CA LYS A 161 -12.27 6.05 -17.36
C LYS A 161 -11.23 7.17 -17.25
N ILE A 162 -10.03 6.81 -16.81
CA ILE A 162 -8.93 7.75 -16.57
C ILE A 162 -7.81 7.66 -17.61
N GLY A 163 -7.88 6.73 -18.55
CA GLY A 163 -6.90 6.62 -19.62
C GLY A 163 -7.00 5.33 -20.42
N GLU A 164 -6.01 5.14 -21.27
CA GLU A 164 -5.82 3.93 -22.07
C GLU A 164 -4.35 3.51 -22.01
N ILE A 165 -4.12 2.21 -22.07
CA ILE A 165 -2.80 1.59 -22.15
C ILE A 165 -2.82 0.52 -23.25
N THR A 166 -1.64 0.13 -23.71
CA THR A 166 -1.49 -1.03 -24.60
C THR A 166 -1.58 -2.34 -23.82
N GLY A 167 -1.97 -3.43 -24.47
CA GLY A 167 -1.92 -4.76 -23.85
C GLY A 167 -0.51 -5.13 -23.37
N LYS A 168 0.54 -4.66 -24.07
CA LYS A 168 1.93 -4.81 -23.61
C LYS A 168 2.17 -4.15 -22.24
N GLN A 169 1.71 -2.91 -22.06
CA GLN A 169 1.81 -2.21 -20.77
C GLN A 169 1.00 -2.91 -19.68
N PHE A 170 -0.18 -3.45 -20.03
CA PHE A 170 -0.99 -4.26 -19.12
C PHE A 170 -0.22 -5.52 -18.66
N ASN A 171 0.36 -6.29 -19.58
CA ASN A 171 1.11 -7.52 -19.26
C ASN A 171 2.36 -7.23 -18.41
N GLU A 172 3.06 -6.12 -18.67
CA GLU A 172 4.19 -5.68 -17.85
C GLU A 172 3.76 -5.23 -16.45
N MET A 173 2.61 -4.56 -16.32
CA MET A 173 2.00 -4.21 -15.04
C MET A 173 1.55 -5.46 -14.28
N ALA A 174 0.91 -6.42 -14.95
CA ALA A 174 0.45 -7.68 -14.37
C ALA A 174 1.61 -8.47 -13.75
N ARG A 175 2.74 -8.60 -14.45
CA ARG A 175 3.97 -9.22 -13.91
C ARG A 175 4.50 -8.49 -12.69
N TRP A 176 4.44 -7.16 -12.69
CA TRP A 176 4.82 -6.37 -11.52
C TRP A 176 3.86 -6.59 -10.34
N VAL A 177 2.54 -6.68 -10.57
CA VAL A 177 1.55 -6.99 -9.53
C VAL A 177 1.82 -8.35 -8.90
N GLN A 178 2.17 -9.38 -9.69
CA GLN A 178 2.55 -10.69 -9.15
C GLN A 178 3.72 -10.59 -8.17
N ASN A 179 4.75 -9.82 -8.52
CA ASN A 179 5.89 -9.57 -7.63
C ASN A 179 5.51 -8.71 -6.41
N ASP A 180 4.67 -7.70 -6.58
CA ASP A 180 4.16 -6.88 -5.46
C ASP A 180 3.39 -7.76 -4.46
N ASN A 181 2.57 -8.67 -4.97
CA ASN A 181 1.73 -9.56 -4.18
C ASN A 181 2.51 -10.63 -3.40
N GLN A 182 3.74 -10.95 -3.84
CA GLN A 182 4.63 -11.87 -3.13
C GLN A 182 5.52 -11.19 -2.09
N THR A 183 5.73 -9.87 -2.22
CA THR A 183 6.72 -9.13 -1.42
C THR A 183 6.10 -8.14 -0.44
N GLY A 184 4.94 -7.57 -0.76
CA GLY A 184 4.12 -6.73 0.12
C GLY A 184 2.95 -7.52 0.70
N ILE A 185 3.19 -8.14 1.86
CA ILE A 185 2.38 -9.27 2.32
C ILE A 185 1.43 -8.94 3.48
N TYR A 186 1.66 -7.83 4.18
CA TYR A 186 0.82 -7.41 5.30
C TYR A 186 0.13 -6.07 5.01
N TYR A 187 -1.10 -5.94 5.46
CA TYR A 187 -1.90 -4.72 5.44
C TYR A 187 -1.54 -3.86 6.65
N GLU A 188 -1.45 -2.55 6.43
CA GLU A 188 -1.27 -1.57 7.51
C GLU A 188 -2.31 -0.46 7.36
N THR A 189 -3.11 -0.26 8.41
CA THR A 189 -4.25 0.67 8.40
C THR A 189 -3.82 2.11 8.64
N TRP A 190 -2.83 2.33 9.51
CA TRP A 190 -2.58 3.65 10.05
C TRP A 190 -1.56 4.43 9.22
N THR A 191 -1.91 5.65 8.82
CA THR A 191 -0.92 6.67 8.48
C THR A 191 -0.64 7.50 9.73
N VAL A 192 0.61 7.59 10.17
CA VAL A 192 0.97 8.29 11.41
C VAL A 192 1.77 9.55 11.07
N ARG A 193 1.33 10.72 11.56
CA ARG A 193 1.93 12.03 11.26
C ARG A 193 2.19 12.84 12.53
N SER A 194 3.05 13.86 12.43
CA SER A 194 3.28 14.78 13.54
C SER A 194 2.05 15.61 13.91
N ASP A 195 1.29 16.04 12.90
CA ASP A 195 0.18 16.99 13.01
C ASP A 195 -0.67 16.97 11.72
N PRO A 196 -1.86 17.63 11.67
CA PRO A 196 -2.71 17.64 10.48
C PRO A 196 -2.24 18.59 9.36
N GLY A 197 -1.18 19.36 9.58
CA GLY A 197 -0.71 20.39 8.66
C GLY A 197 -0.14 19.83 7.35
N PRO A 198 -0.04 20.66 6.29
CA PRO A 198 0.50 20.24 5.00
C PRO A 198 2.00 19.89 5.08
N ASN A 199 2.72 20.46 6.04
CA ASN A 199 4.16 20.27 6.24
C ASN A 199 4.48 19.27 7.37
N ALA A 200 3.48 18.53 7.86
CA ALA A 200 3.68 17.58 8.94
C ALA A 200 4.63 16.45 8.51
N THR A 201 5.50 16.04 9.44
CA THR A 201 6.37 14.88 9.22
C THR A 201 5.52 13.62 9.22
N VAL A 202 5.71 12.77 8.22
CA VAL A 202 5.07 11.45 8.17
C VAL A 202 6.03 10.46 8.83
N TRP A 203 5.55 9.80 9.87
CA TRP A 203 6.31 8.77 10.58
C TRP A 203 6.16 7.41 9.91
N PHE A 204 4.91 7.04 9.59
CA PHE A 204 4.54 5.79 8.94
C PHE A 204 3.45 6.05 7.90
N GLU A 205 3.60 5.46 6.73
CA GLU A 205 2.54 5.39 5.72
C GLU A 205 1.75 4.09 5.89
N SER A 206 0.44 4.15 5.63
CA SER A 206 -0.37 2.95 5.53
C SER A 206 0.06 2.06 4.36
N TYR A 207 -0.42 0.82 4.34
CA TYR A 207 -0.26 -0.11 3.22
C TYR A 207 -1.60 -0.81 2.97
N ASP A 208 -2.48 -0.07 2.30
CA ASP A 208 -3.89 -0.39 2.09
C ASP A 208 -4.27 -0.41 0.59
N CYS A 209 -5.56 -0.56 0.29
CA CYS A 209 -6.10 -0.55 -1.07
C CYS A 209 -5.77 0.73 -1.85
N SER A 210 -5.91 1.90 -1.23
CA SER A 210 -5.58 3.19 -1.84
C SER A 210 -4.09 3.28 -2.21
N GLN A 211 -3.21 2.79 -1.32
CA GLN A 211 -1.78 2.76 -1.57
C GLN A 211 -1.42 1.79 -2.69
N PHE A 212 -2.12 0.65 -2.81
CA PHE A 212 -1.97 -0.24 -3.96
C PHE A 212 -2.35 0.44 -5.27
N VAL A 213 -3.50 1.12 -5.30
CA VAL A 213 -3.93 1.88 -6.49
C VAL A 213 -2.87 2.91 -6.90
N HIS A 214 -2.33 3.66 -5.94
CA HIS A 214 -1.24 4.60 -6.21
C HIS A 214 0.05 3.94 -6.69
N ARG A 215 0.43 2.77 -6.16
CA ARG A 215 1.59 2.01 -6.65
C ARG A 215 1.38 1.56 -8.09
N THR A 216 0.21 1.03 -8.42
CA THR A 216 -0.13 0.59 -9.78
C THR A 216 -0.16 1.75 -10.77
N TYR A 217 -0.77 2.89 -10.43
CA TYR A 217 -0.76 4.08 -11.30
C TYR A 217 0.64 4.63 -11.53
N ARG A 218 1.50 4.64 -10.49
CA ARG A 218 2.92 4.99 -10.67
C ARG A 218 3.62 4.01 -11.59
N LYS A 219 3.37 2.70 -11.45
CA LYS A 219 3.94 1.68 -12.34
C LYS A 219 3.51 1.89 -13.78
N LEU A 220 2.21 2.11 -14.03
CA LEU A 220 1.69 2.39 -15.36
C LEU A 220 2.32 3.66 -15.96
N SER A 221 2.46 4.73 -15.16
CA SER A 221 3.13 5.96 -15.59
C SER A 221 4.60 5.73 -15.97
N GLN A 222 5.34 4.91 -15.20
CA GLN A 222 6.70 4.50 -15.56
C GLN A 222 6.77 3.71 -16.86
N LEU A 223 5.71 2.96 -17.18
CA LEU A 223 5.55 2.25 -18.45
C LEU A 223 5.07 3.17 -19.59
N GLY A 224 4.89 4.47 -19.35
CA GLY A 224 4.50 5.46 -20.35
C GLY A 224 2.99 5.72 -20.47
N ALA A 225 2.17 5.18 -19.56
CA ALA A 225 0.75 5.48 -19.53
C ALA A 225 0.48 6.95 -19.16
N LYS A 226 -0.49 7.57 -19.83
CA LYS A 226 -0.97 8.92 -19.51
C LYS A 226 -2.35 8.81 -18.89
N LEU A 227 -2.39 8.83 -17.56
CA LEU A 227 -3.63 8.75 -16.80
C LEU A 227 -4.05 10.17 -16.38
N SER A 228 -5.31 10.51 -16.59
CA SER A 228 -5.92 11.78 -16.20
C SER A 228 -7.36 11.55 -15.80
N SER A 229 -7.73 12.04 -14.61
CA SER A 229 -9.13 12.13 -14.19
C SER A 229 -9.67 13.52 -14.56
N ARG A 230 -10.97 13.58 -14.87
CA ARG A 230 -11.73 14.83 -15.04
C ARG A 230 -12.16 15.41 -13.70
N THR A 231 -12.16 14.60 -12.66
CA THR A 231 -12.56 14.98 -11.31
C THR A 231 -11.35 14.96 -10.37
N GLN A 232 -11.46 15.64 -9.23
CA GLN A 232 -10.43 15.53 -8.21
C GLN A 232 -10.40 14.10 -7.65
N THR A 233 -9.21 13.50 -7.62
CA THR A 233 -8.99 12.19 -7.04
C THR A 233 -8.71 12.30 -5.55
N ASN A 234 -9.69 11.91 -4.74
CA ASN A 234 -9.59 11.88 -3.28
C ASN A 234 -9.58 10.43 -2.80
N TYR A 235 -8.79 10.16 -1.76
CA TYR A 235 -8.60 8.85 -1.18
C TYR A 235 -8.83 8.92 0.33
N THR A 236 -9.37 7.84 0.89
CA THR A 236 -9.55 7.72 2.33
C THR A 236 -8.19 7.50 2.99
N LYS A 237 -7.88 8.28 4.02
CA LYS A 237 -6.73 8.02 4.89
C LYS A 237 -7.14 8.11 6.35
N ILE A 238 -6.71 7.13 7.13
CA ILE A 238 -6.94 7.08 8.57
C ILE A 238 -5.65 7.55 9.26
N TYR A 239 -5.73 8.71 9.91
CA TYR A 239 -4.58 9.35 10.52
C TYR A 239 -4.53 9.16 12.03
N LEU A 240 -3.34 8.84 12.55
CA LEU A 240 -2.97 9.04 13.95
C LEU A 240 -1.98 10.20 14.02
N TYR A 241 -2.14 11.08 15.02
CA TYR A 241 -1.24 12.21 15.25
C TYR A 241 -0.43 11.99 16.53
N SER A 242 0.90 12.07 16.42
CA SER A 242 1.81 11.84 17.55
C SER A 242 3.11 12.64 17.44
N GLY A 243 3.85 12.77 18.53
CA GLY A 243 5.27 13.13 18.48
C GLY A 243 6.12 12.07 17.75
N GLU A 244 7.44 12.28 17.73
CA GLU A 244 8.38 11.33 17.13
C GLU A 244 8.28 9.94 17.82
N PRO A 245 8.02 8.86 17.06
CA PRO A 245 7.88 7.52 17.63
C PRO A 245 9.19 6.97 18.20
N ALA A 246 9.09 6.20 19.30
CA ALA A 246 10.19 5.43 19.85
C ALA A 246 10.09 3.96 19.45
N PHE A 247 11.18 3.36 18.97
CA PHE A 247 11.23 1.93 18.68
C PHE A 247 11.33 1.11 19.97
N LEU A 248 10.33 0.27 20.24
CA LEU A 248 10.26 -0.54 21.47
C LEU A 248 10.94 -1.92 21.33
N GLY A 249 11.00 -2.48 20.12
CA GLY A 249 11.53 -3.82 19.88
C GLY A 249 10.69 -4.63 18.90
N ASN A 250 11.10 -5.88 18.68
CA ASN A 250 10.31 -6.92 18.00
C ASN A 250 9.62 -7.85 19.03
N ASP A 251 8.77 -8.76 18.55
CA ASP A 251 7.99 -9.69 19.38
C ASP A 251 8.84 -10.45 20.40
N SER A 252 9.98 -11.02 19.97
CA SER A 252 10.86 -11.79 20.85
C SER A 252 11.57 -10.92 21.90
N SER A 253 11.89 -9.66 21.57
CA SER A 253 12.53 -8.75 22.54
C SER A 253 11.57 -8.18 23.58
N ILE A 254 10.28 -8.07 23.26
CA ILE A 254 9.26 -7.50 24.15
C ILE A 254 8.55 -8.58 24.96
N PHE A 255 8.17 -9.69 24.31
CA PHE A 255 7.36 -10.76 24.87
C PHE A 255 8.11 -12.10 25.02
N GLY A 256 9.39 -12.16 24.66
CA GLY A 256 10.19 -13.36 24.87
C GLY A 256 10.22 -13.78 26.34
N GLN A 257 10.43 -15.08 26.59
CA GLN A 257 10.63 -15.56 27.96
C GLN A 257 11.79 -14.79 28.62
N PRO A 258 11.66 -14.37 29.89
CA PRO A 258 12.80 -13.88 30.65
C PRO A 258 13.91 -14.95 30.59
N ALA A 259 15.13 -14.55 30.26
CA ALA A 259 16.27 -15.44 30.38
C ALA A 259 16.30 -15.99 31.82
N LEU A 260 16.16 -17.31 31.96
CA LEU A 260 16.33 -18.04 33.23
C LEU A 260 17.77 -17.98 33.70
#